data_AF-A0A1G2RUN1-F1
#
_entry.id   AF-A0A1G2RUN1-F1
#
_cell.length_a   1.000
_cell.length_b   1.000
_cell.length_c   1.000
_cell.angle_alpha   90.00
_cell.angle_beta   90.00
_cell.angle_gamma   90.00
#
_symmetry.space_group_name_H-M   'P 1'
#
loop_
_entity.id
_entity.type
_entity.pdbx_description
1 polymer ?
#
loop_
_entity_poly.entity_id
_entity_poly.type
_entity_poly.pdbx_seq_one_letter_code
_entity_poly.pdbx_strand_id
1 'polypeptide(L)'
;MNDSSLVLIIILIAALAFFFTRKTKIDEKQSDAIKDLERRITDLMINQLKEIRGSVDGTSKQLNDQIRSFTKETTEMKANLKQIEEVVKDVSSFQDIFKSPKLRGQWGEASLEHILSQHFPKELYKIQYLFSSGEQVDAVLKLPNNKVLPIDSKFPSENFDKMVNAVSDTEKSFFKKSFLEDVKNRTNEIATKYVLPSEGTTDFALMYIPAEAIYYEIINNIGREVDIAAFAWSKKIILTSPNTIYLTLRTIEHWFRDTQISRQTQEILKKIAKVHQDAEKLMNDFRKLGSHLKNAGSAYSDSENRLKLLDDKVEKLVEIGEAKKLGEGQEN
;
A
#
# COMPACT_ATOMS: atom_id res chain seq x y z
N MET A 1 44.75 24.28 12.29
CA MET A 1 43.42 23.71 11.96
C MET A 1 43.25 22.49 12.82
N ASN A 2 42.37 22.56 13.83
CA ASN A 2 42.32 21.57 14.91
C ASN A 2 41.69 20.26 14.44
N ASP A 3 42.22 19.12 14.89
CA ASP A 3 41.71 17.77 14.59
C ASP A 3 40.22 17.59 14.93
N SER A 4 39.71 18.35 15.91
CA SER A 4 38.29 18.34 16.28
C SER A 4 37.36 18.88 15.18
N SER A 5 37.85 19.79 14.33
CA SER A 5 37.08 20.37 13.21
C SER A 5 36.93 19.37 12.05
N LEU A 6 37.96 18.55 11.82
CA LEU A 6 37.95 17.50 10.78
C LEU A 6 37.00 16.36 11.14
N VAL A 7 36.95 15.95 12.41
CA VAL A 7 36.04 14.89 12.88
C VAL A 7 34.57 15.31 12.74
N LEU A 8 34.23 16.57 13.05
CA LEU A 8 32.87 17.10 12.89
C LEU A 8 32.41 17.11 11.43
N ILE A 9 33.28 17.45 10.48
CA ILE A 9 32.97 17.45 9.05
C ILE A 9 32.72 16.02 8.55
N ILE A 10 33.54 15.05 8.97
CA ILE A 10 33.37 13.64 8.58
C ILE A 10 32.04 13.08 9.11
N ILE A 11 31.67 13.41 10.35
CA ILE A 11 30.38 13.02 10.94
C ILE A 11 29.21 13.66 10.19
N LEU A 12 29.34 14.93 9.79
CA LEU A 12 28.29 15.63 9.02
C LEU A 12 28.09 15.02 7.63
N ILE A 13 29.18 14.66 6.95
CA ILE A 13 29.16 14.01 5.64
C ILE A 13 28.57 12.59 5.76
N ALA A 14 28.95 11.83 6.79
CA ALA A 14 28.38 10.51 7.06
C ALA A 14 26.88 10.60 7.40
N ALA A 15 26.46 11.61 8.16
CA ALA A 15 25.06 11.86 8.49
C ALA A 15 24.25 12.29 7.26
N LEU A 16 24.80 13.14 6.39
CA LEU A 16 24.17 13.53 5.13
C LEU A 16 24.08 12.36 4.15
N ALA A 17 25.13 11.55 4.02
CA ALA A 17 25.12 10.34 3.19
C ALA A 17 24.12 9.30 3.73
N PHE A 18 24.06 9.13 5.05
CA PHE A 18 23.07 8.26 5.70
C PHE A 18 21.64 8.79 5.52
N PHE A 19 21.44 10.11 5.61
CA PHE A 19 20.14 10.73 5.39
C PHE A 19 19.70 10.61 3.92
N PHE A 20 20.61 10.83 2.96
CA PHE A 20 20.33 10.68 1.53
C PHE A 20 20.01 9.23 1.16
N THR A 21 20.84 8.27 1.60
CA THR A 21 20.64 6.84 1.33
C THR A 21 19.37 6.28 1.98
N ARG A 22 18.93 6.86 3.10
CA ARG A 22 17.68 6.47 3.77
C ARG A 22 16.45 7.14 3.14
N LYS A 23 16.58 8.37 2.64
CA LYS A 23 15.53 9.06 1.88
C LYS A 23 15.26 8.36 0.55
N THR A 24 16.31 7.98 -0.18
CA THR A 24 16.17 7.24 -1.45
C THR A 24 15.55 5.85 -1.26
N LYS A 25 15.91 5.10 -0.21
CA LYS A 25 15.29 3.79 0.10
C LYS A 25 13.80 3.85 0.46
N ILE A 26 13.33 4.97 1.01
CA ILE A 26 11.91 5.15 1.35
C ILE A 26 11.10 5.41 0.07
N ASP A 27 11.63 6.23 -0.83
CA ASP A 27 11.01 6.52 -2.13
C ASP A 27 10.99 5.26 -3.04
N GLU A 28 12.04 4.43 -2.98
CA GLU A 28 12.16 3.20 -3.78
C GLU A 28 11.15 2.13 -3.34
N LYS A 29 11.03 1.90 -2.02
CA LYS A 29 10.07 0.93 -1.45
C LYS A 29 8.61 1.32 -1.66
N GLN A 30 8.36 2.61 -1.80
CA GLN A 30 7.05 3.20 -2.10
C GLN A 30 6.71 3.13 -3.60
N SER A 31 7.69 3.35 -4.47
CA SER A 31 7.59 3.07 -5.91
C SER A 31 7.28 1.59 -6.16
N ASP A 32 7.93 0.70 -5.43
CA ASP A 32 7.67 -0.74 -5.50
C ASP A 32 6.26 -1.10 -5.02
N ALA A 33 5.71 -0.39 -4.04
CA ALA A 33 4.34 -0.60 -3.59
C ALA A 33 3.32 -0.20 -4.67
N ILE A 34 3.55 0.91 -5.40
CA ILE A 34 2.68 1.31 -6.51
C ILE A 34 2.80 0.31 -7.67
N LYS A 35 4.01 -0.17 -7.97
CA LYS A 35 4.22 -1.25 -8.95
C LYS A 35 3.58 -2.57 -8.53
N ASP A 36 3.53 -2.89 -7.24
CA ASP A 36 2.83 -4.07 -6.72
C ASP A 36 1.31 -3.92 -6.89
N LEU A 37 0.77 -2.72 -6.66
CA LEU A 37 -0.62 -2.41 -6.92
C LEU A 37 -0.96 -2.56 -8.41
N GLU A 38 -0.11 -2.02 -9.30
CA GLU A 38 -0.23 -2.21 -10.75
C GLU A 38 -0.29 -3.70 -11.11
N ARG A 39 0.64 -4.51 -10.59
CA ARG A 39 0.66 -5.96 -10.81
C ARG A 39 -0.59 -6.66 -10.29
N ARG A 40 -1.07 -6.32 -9.08
CA ARG A 40 -2.28 -6.94 -8.52
C ARG A 40 -3.52 -6.60 -9.33
N ILE A 41 -3.66 -5.35 -9.77
CA ILE A 41 -4.76 -4.96 -10.66
C ILE A 41 -4.61 -5.71 -12.00
N THR A 42 -3.40 -5.79 -12.55
CA THR A 42 -3.09 -6.57 -13.77
C THR A 42 -3.57 -8.01 -13.65
N ASP A 43 -3.16 -8.70 -12.59
CA ASP A 43 -3.43 -10.13 -12.40
C ASP A 43 -4.93 -10.39 -12.21
N LEU A 44 -5.62 -9.52 -11.47
CA LEU A 44 -7.07 -9.61 -11.32
C LEU A 44 -7.78 -9.44 -12.66
N MET A 45 -7.34 -8.48 -13.48
CA MET A 45 -7.93 -8.28 -14.80
C MET A 45 -7.63 -9.43 -15.76
N ILE A 46 -6.39 -9.89 -15.84
CA ILE A 46 -6.02 -11.01 -16.73
C ILE A 46 -6.78 -12.28 -16.34
N ASN A 47 -6.93 -12.56 -15.05
CA ASN A 47 -7.65 -13.74 -14.58
C ASN A 47 -9.15 -13.63 -14.87
N GLN A 48 -9.75 -12.45 -14.66
CA GLN A 48 -11.15 -12.22 -15.03
C GLN A 48 -11.37 -12.32 -16.54
N LEU A 49 -10.49 -11.75 -17.36
CA LEU A 49 -10.59 -11.84 -18.82
C LEU A 49 -10.44 -13.28 -19.33
N LYS A 50 -9.60 -14.10 -18.68
CA LYS A 50 -9.45 -15.53 -18.98
C LYS A 50 -10.68 -16.36 -18.55
N GLU A 51 -11.24 -16.08 -17.38
CA GLU A 51 -12.43 -16.76 -16.86
C GLU A 51 -13.71 -16.38 -17.63
N ILE A 52 -13.85 -15.13 -18.05
CA ILE A 52 -14.95 -14.66 -18.90
C ILE A 52 -14.87 -15.33 -20.28
N ARG A 53 -13.68 -15.44 -20.87
CA ARG A 53 -13.49 -16.11 -22.17
C ARG A 53 -13.74 -17.63 -22.10
N GLY A 54 -13.54 -18.26 -20.95
CA GLY A 54 -13.78 -19.69 -20.73
C GLY A 54 -15.21 -20.06 -20.31
N SER A 55 -16.03 -19.10 -19.85
CA SER A 55 -17.31 -19.36 -19.18
C SER A 55 -18.55 -18.88 -19.92
N VAL A 56 -18.51 -18.66 -21.23
CA VAL A 56 -19.74 -18.29 -21.97
C VAL A 56 -20.65 -19.49 -22.29
N ASP A 57 -20.11 -20.73 -22.36
CA ASP A 57 -20.91 -21.93 -22.74
C ASP A 57 -21.30 -22.88 -21.58
N GLY A 58 -20.86 -22.65 -20.33
CA GLY A 58 -21.05 -23.58 -19.20
C GLY A 58 -21.69 -23.02 -17.92
N THR A 59 -22.10 -21.75 -17.91
CA THR A 59 -22.27 -20.95 -16.68
C THR A 59 -23.68 -20.96 -16.11
N SER A 60 -24.05 -22.08 -15.48
CA SER A 60 -25.24 -22.07 -14.61
C SER A 60 -25.09 -22.90 -13.33
N LYS A 61 -24.29 -23.98 -13.33
CA LYS A 61 -24.22 -24.88 -12.17
C LYS A 61 -23.08 -24.61 -11.20
N GLN A 62 -21.86 -24.35 -11.68
CA GLN A 62 -20.71 -24.13 -10.79
C GLN A 62 -20.69 -22.73 -10.13
N LEU A 63 -21.38 -21.77 -10.73
CA LEU A 63 -21.59 -20.42 -10.20
C LEU A 63 -22.46 -20.42 -8.92
N ASN A 64 -23.38 -21.36 -8.77
CA ASN A 64 -24.27 -21.42 -7.60
C ASN A 64 -23.57 -21.85 -6.30
N ASP A 65 -22.51 -22.66 -6.39
CA ASP A 65 -21.83 -23.20 -5.21
C ASP A 65 -20.76 -22.26 -4.65
N GLN A 66 -20.06 -21.49 -5.49
CA GLN A 66 -19.12 -20.46 -5.05
C GLN A 66 -19.80 -19.13 -4.66
N ILE A 67 -20.98 -18.82 -5.22
CA ILE A 67 -21.82 -17.71 -4.74
C ILE A 67 -22.30 -17.95 -3.30
N ARG A 68 -22.53 -19.20 -2.86
CA ARG A 68 -23.03 -19.50 -1.50
C ARG A 68 -22.08 -19.11 -0.37
N SER A 69 -20.77 -19.25 -0.55
CA SER A 69 -19.79 -18.83 0.48
C SER A 69 -19.63 -17.31 0.52
N PHE A 70 -19.64 -16.64 -0.63
CA PHE A 70 -19.57 -15.17 -0.76
C PHE A 70 -20.89 -14.47 -0.34
N THR A 71 -22.03 -15.15 -0.47
CA THR A 71 -23.35 -14.66 -0.05
C THR A 71 -23.48 -14.56 1.47
N LYS A 72 -22.75 -15.38 2.24
CA LYS A 72 -22.87 -15.38 3.71
C LYS A 72 -22.36 -14.06 4.32
N GLU A 73 -21.29 -13.49 3.78
CA GLU A 73 -20.78 -12.16 4.16
C GLU A 73 -21.61 -11.01 3.55
N THR A 74 -22.28 -11.25 2.41
CA THR A 74 -23.16 -10.26 1.75
C THR A 74 -24.58 -10.20 2.37
N THR A 75 -24.99 -11.21 3.16
CA THR A 75 -26.36 -11.29 3.71
C THR A 75 -26.61 -10.26 4.82
N GLU A 76 -25.58 -9.87 5.56
CA GLU A 76 -25.68 -8.75 6.53
C GLU A 76 -25.87 -7.39 5.80
N MET A 77 -25.45 -7.27 4.54
CA MET A 77 -25.63 -6.08 3.70
C MET A 77 -26.96 -6.07 2.92
N LYS A 78 -27.58 -7.23 2.68
CA LYS A 78 -28.90 -7.35 2.01
C LYS A 78 -30.05 -6.71 2.79
N ALA A 79 -29.93 -6.51 4.10
CA ALA A 79 -30.93 -5.79 4.88
C ALA A 79 -31.13 -4.33 4.41
N ASN A 80 -30.09 -3.71 3.85
CA ASN A 80 -30.14 -2.33 3.35
C ASN A 80 -30.53 -2.22 1.86
N LEU A 81 -30.53 -3.33 1.10
CA LEU A 81 -30.86 -3.32 -0.34
C LEU A 81 -32.30 -3.73 -0.65
N LYS A 82 -33.06 -4.28 0.31
CA LYS A 82 -34.51 -4.52 0.17
C LYS A 82 -35.31 -3.23 -0.07
N GLN A 83 -34.73 -2.07 0.21
CA GLN A 83 -35.33 -0.76 -0.04
C GLN A 83 -35.18 -0.28 -1.49
N ILE A 84 -34.37 -0.96 -2.32
CA ILE A 84 -34.17 -0.64 -3.75
C ILE A 84 -35.03 -1.53 -4.67
N GLU A 85 -35.52 -2.68 -4.18
CA GLU A 85 -36.38 -3.59 -4.94
C GLU A 85 -37.77 -2.96 -5.28
N GLU A 86 -38.19 -1.93 -4.55
CA GLU A 86 -39.39 -1.13 -4.86
C GLU A 86 -39.18 -0.10 -6.00
N VAL A 87 -37.94 0.14 -6.47
CA VAL A 87 -37.63 1.13 -7.51
C VAL A 87 -37.55 0.52 -8.93
N VAL A 88 -37.67 -0.81 -9.07
CA VAL A 88 -37.52 -1.54 -10.35
C VAL A 88 -38.73 -1.40 -11.30
N LYS A 89 -39.72 -0.54 -10.99
CA LYS A 89 -40.91 -0.36 -11.85
C LYS A 89 -40.75 0.59 -13.04
N ASP A 90 -39.62 1.31 -13.19
CA ASP A 90 -39.41 2.30 -14.28
C ASP A 90 -38.18 1.98 -15.17
N VAL A 91 -38.19 0.83 -15.86
CA VAL A 91 -37.14 0.37 -16.79
C VAL A 91 -37.04 1.22 -18.08
N SER A 92 -38.08 1.97 -18.45
CA SER A 92 -38.07 2.88 -19.62
C SER A 92 -37.23 4.14 -19.42
N SER A 93 -37.19 4.68 -18.19
CA SER A 93 -36.49 5.93 -17.86
C SER A 93 -34.96 5.81 -17.96
N PHE A 94 -34.41 4.60 -17.73
CA PHE A 94 -32.97 4.36 -17.72
C PHE A 94 -32.36 4.43 -19.13
N GLN A 95 -33.05 3.90 -20.15
CA GLN A 95 -32.60 3.99 -21.54
C GLN A 95 -32.64 5.43 -22.07
N ASP A 96 -33.55 6.27 -21.58
CA ASP A 96 -33.70 7.66 -22.02
C ASP A 96 -32.56 8.57 -21.53
N ILE A 97 -32.00 8.31 -20.35
CA ILE A 97 -30.79 8.98 -19.84
C ILE A 97 -29.61 8.71 -20.77
N PHE A 98 -29.57 7.52 -21.38
CA PHE A 98 -28.55 7.14 -22.35
C PHE A 98 -28.79 7.63 -23.78
N LYS A 99 -29.82 8.45 -24.07
CA LYS A 99 -30.05 9.01 -25.43
C LYS A 99 -29.37 10.36 -25.66
N SER A 100 -29.24 11.20 -24.64
CA SER A 100 -28.59 12.52 -24.76
C SER A 100 -27.11 12.44 -24.36
N PRO A 101 -26.16 12.89 -25.21
CA PRO A 101 -24.74 12.94 -24.88
C PRO A 101 -24.44 13.68 -23.57
N LYS A 102 -25.19 14.76 -23.30
CA LYS A 102 -25.02 15.56 -22.09
C LYS A 102 -25.50 14.83 -20.83
N LEU A 103 -26.68 14.22 -20.89
CA LEU A 103 -27.24 13.46 -19.75
C LEU A 103 -26.40 12.21 -19.45
N ARG A 104 -25.86 11.56 -20.49
CA ARG A 104 -24.92 10.45 -20.35
C ARG A 104 -23.64 10.83 -19.61
N GLY A 105 -23.00 11.93 -20.03
CA GLY A 105 -21.77 12.40 -19.38
C GLY A 105 -22.03 12.70 -17.90
N GLN A 106 -23.12 13.41 -17.62
CA GLN A 106 -23.53 13.71 -16.24
C GLN A 106 -23.82 12.45 -15.41
N TRP A 107 -24.45 11.43 -16.01
CA TRP A 107 -24.71 10.16 -15.34
C TRP A 107 -23.42 9.38 -15.07
N GLY A 108 -22.50 9.33 -16.03
CA GLY A 108 -21.20 8.68 -15.87
C GLY A 108 -20.39 9.30 -14.73
N GLU A 109 -20.32 10.63 -14.69
CA GLU A 109 -19.65 11.38 -13.63
C GLU A 109 -20.33 11.18 -12.27
N ALA A 110 -21.65 11.28 -12.20
CA ALA A 110 -22.40 11.09 -10.96
C ALA A 110 -22.30 9.65 -10.43
N SER A 111 -22.32 8.66 -11.33
CA SER A 111 -22.14 7.25 -10.97
C SER A 111 -20.72 7.00 -10.43
N LEU A 112 -19.70 7.58 -11.08
CA LEU A 112 -18.32 7.50 -10.61
C LEU A 112 -18.15 8.16 -9.24
N GLU A 113 -18.68 9.38 -9.05
CA GLU A 113 -18.63 10.07 -7.75
C GLU A 113 -19.32 9.25 -6.66
N HIS A 114 -20.49 8.69 -6.96
CA HIS A 114 -21.21 7.84 -6.03
C HIS A 114 -20.36 6.63 -5.61
N ILE A 115 -19.79 5.89 -6.56
CA ILE A 115 -18.91 4.74 -6.28
C ILE A 115 -17.71 5.17 -5.43
N LEU A 116 -17.02 6.25 -5.79
CA LEU A 116 -15.87 6.74 -5.02
C LEU A 116 -16.27 7.12 -3.59
N SER A 117 -17.42 7.76 -3.39
CA SER A 117 -17.91 8.18 -2.08
C SER A 117 -18.24 7.01 -1.13
N GLN A 118 -18.60 5.84 -1.67
CA GLN A 118 -18.89 4.65 -0.87
C GLN A 118 -17.60 3.95 -0.40
N HIS A 119 -16.50 4.09 -1.15
CA HIS A 119 -15.26 3.37 -0.91
C HIS A 119 -14.17 4.21 -0.26
N PHE A 120 -14.19 5.51 -0.48
CA PHE A 120 -13.14 6.42 -0.03
C PHE A 120 -13.75 7.64 0.67
N PRO A 121 -13.11 8.12 1.75
CA PRO A 121 -13.46 9.40 2.34
C PRO A 121 -13.11 10.53 1.36
N LYS A 122 -13.81 11.68 1.48
CA LYS A 122 -13.71 12.80 0.52
C LYS A 122 -12.30 13.37 0.36
N GLU A 123 -11.43 13.15 1.33
CA GLU A 123 -10.05 13.61 1.29
C GLU A 123 -9.19 12.80 0.31
N LEU A 124 -9.55 11.53 0.06
CA LEU A 124 -8.80 10.60 -0.77
C LEU A 124 -9.18 10.62 -2.25
N TYR A 125 -10.18 11.39 -2.66
CA TYR A 125 -10.46 11.62 -4.07
C TYR A 125 -10.75 13.10 -4.35
N LYS A 126 -10.75 13.48 -5.62
CA LYS A 126 -11.21 14.79 -6.06
C LYS A 126 -11.90 14.63 -7.41
N ILE A 127 -13.12 15.15 -7.51
CA ILE A 127 -13.89 15.22 -8.73
C ILE A 127 -13.43 16.44 -9.54
N GLN A 128 -13.49 16.35 -10.87
CA GLN A 128 -13.20 17.44 -11.79
C GLN A 128 -11.81 18.06 -11.54
N TYR A 129 -10.77 17.22 -11.67
CA TYR A 129 -9.39 17.59 -11.36
C TYR A 129 -8.69 18.23 -12.58
N LEU A 130 -8.21 19.46 -12.40
CA LEU A 130 -7.49 20.23 -13.42
C LEU A 130 -5.98 19.98 -13.33
N PHE A 131 -5.38 19.56 -14.45
CA PHE A 131 -3.93 19.42 -14.62
C PHE A 131 -3.29 20.75 -15.02
N SER A 132 -1.96 20.83 -14.91
CA SER A 132 -1.20 22.05 -15.23
C SER A 132 -1.32 22.45 -16.71
N SER A 133 -1.58 21.46 -17.58
CA SER A 133 -1.86 21.64 -19.01
C SER A 133 -3.19 22.35 -19.30
N GLY A 134 -4.09 22.47 -18.31
CA GLY A 134 -5.46 22.95 -18.50
C GLY A 134 -6.47 21.84 -18.86
N GLU A 135 -6.00 20.60 -19.03
CA GLU A 135 -6.88 19.43 -19.21
C GLU A 135 -7.52 19.03 -17.88
N GLN A 136 -8.78 18.59 -17.94
CA GLN A 136 -9.58 18.27 -16.76
C GLN A 136 -10.11 16.85 -16.83
N VAL A 137 -9.75 16.03 -15.84
CA VAL A 137 -10.22 14.64 -15.70
C VAL A 137 -11.41 14.57 -14.74
N ASP A 138 -12.32 13.64 -15.00
CA ASP A 138 -13.58 13.52 -14.26
C ASP A 138 -13.36 13.22 -12.77
N ALA A 139 -12.38 12.37 -12.43
CA ALA A 139 -11.95 12.18 -11.05
C ALA A 139 -10.47 11.81 -10.94
N VAL A 140 -9.90 12.07 -9.76
CA VAL A 140 -8.63 11.49 -9.33
C VAL A 140 -8.78 10.84 -7.96
N LEU A 141 -8.13 9.69 -7.78
CA LEU A 141 -7.92 9.08 -6.47
C LEU A 141 -6.52 9.46 -5.97
N LYS A 142 -6.42 10.06 -4.80
CA LYS A 142 -5.16 10.47 -4.18
C LYS A 142 -4.52 9.27 -3.50
N LEU A 143 -3.45 8.78 -4.10
CA LEU A 143 -2.63 7.69 -3.59
C LEU A 143 -1.58 8.22 -2.59
N PRO A 144 -0.94 7.33 -1.79
CA PRO A 144 0.23 7.68 -1.01
C PRO A 144 1.32 8.33 -1.87
N ASN A 145 2.19 9.10 -1.22
CA ASN A 145 3.33 9.78 -1.84
C ASN A 145 2.91 10.89 -2.82
N ASN A 146 1.76 11.50 -2.56
CA ASN A 146 1.18 12.56 -3.38
C ASN A 146 0.97 12.15 -4.84
N LYS A 147 0.84 10.84 -5.11
CA LYS A 147 0.47 10.35 -6.43
C LYS A 147 -1.03 10.44 -6.63
N VAL A 148 -1.46 10.68 -7.86
CA VAL A 148 -2.88 10.68 -8.21
C VAL A 148 -3.16 9.65 -9.29
N LEU A 149 -4.20 8.84 -9.10
CA LEU A 149 -4.73 7.92 -10.11
C LEU A 149 -5.86 8.61 -10.86
N PRO A 150 -5.68 8.95 -12.15
CA PRO A 150 -6.74 9.55 -12.95
C PRO A 150 -7.81 8.51 -13.31
N ILE A 151 -9.06 8.95 -13.28
CA ILE A 151 -10.25 8.16 -13.65
C ILE A 151 -11.12 9.01 -14.58
N ASP A 152 -11.23 8.60 -15.83
CA ASP A 152 -12.06 9.28 -16.84
C ASP A 152 -13.27 8.40 -17.17
N SER A 153 -14.47 8.98 -17.17
CA SER A 153 -15.75 8.29 -17.36
C SER A 153 -16.34 8.45 -18.77
N LYS A 154 -15.59 9.07 -19.70
CA LYS A 154 -16.10 9.35 -21.04
C LYS A 154 -15.87 8.16 -21.95
N PHE A 155 -16.97 7.59 -22.43
CA PHE A 155 -16.98 6.46 -23.35
C PHE A 155 -17.74 6.81 -24.65
N PRO A 156 -17.30 6.26 -25.79
CA PRO A 156 -18.04 6.41 -27.03
C PRO A 156 -19.30 5.53 -27.00
N SER A 157 -20.47 6.11 -27.26
CA SER A 157 -21.75 5.38 -27.26
C SER A 157 -22.46 5.43 -28.62
N GLU A 158 -22.18 6.42 -29.45
CA GLU A 158 -22.99 6.69 -30.65
C GLU A 158 -22.95 5.54 -31.66
N ASN A 159 -21.76 5.04 -31.98
CA ASN A 159 -21.62 3.90 -32.90
C ASN A 159 -22.08 2.59 -32.25
N PHE A 160 -22.05 2.47 -30.92
CA PHE A 160 -22.66 1.34 -30.22
C PHE A 160 -24.19 1.36 -30.37
N ASP A 161 -24.81 2.52 -30.17
CA ASP A 161 -26.26 2.69 -30.32
C ASP A 161 -26.69 2.38 -31.77
N LYS A 162 -25.95 2.87 -32.77
CA LYS A 162 -26.19 2.55 -34.19
C LYS A 162 -26.00 1.06 -34.50
N MET A 163 -25.00 0.42 -33.89
CA MET A 163 -24.76 -1.02 -34.02
C MET A 163 -25.93 -1.85 -33.45
N VAL A 164 -26.46 -1.46 -32.28
CA VAL A 164 -27.58 -2.17 -31.63
C VAL A 164 -28.88 -2.02 -32.44
N ASN A 165 -29.10 -0.86 -33.05
CA ASN A 165 -30.30 -0.56 -33.84
C ASN A 165 -30.15 -0.92 -35.34
N ALA A 166 -29.02 -1.47 -35.76
CA ALA A 166 -28.78 -1.85 -37.15
C ALA A 166 -29.73 -2.97 -37.58
N VAL A 167 -30.32 -2.84 -38.77
CA VAL A 167 -31.31 -3.79 -39.31
C VAL A 167 -30.63 -4.89 -40.13
N SER A 168 -29.47 -4.59 -40.73
CA SER A 168 -28.66 -5.54 -41.49
C SER A 168 -27.36 -5.93 -40.79
N ASP A 169 -26.88 -7.14 -41.03
CA ASP A 169 -25.58 -7.61 -40.53
C ASP A 169 -24.41 -6.77 -41.07
N THR A 170 -24.56 -6.22 -42.28
CA THR A 170 -23.56 -5.33 -42.89
C THR A 170 -23.45 -4.01 -42.12
N GLU A 171 -24.57 -3.36 -41.81
CA GLU A 171 -24.58 -2.14 -40.99
C GLU A 171 -24.07 -2.41 -39.57
N LYS A 172 -24.50 -3.52 -38.97
CA LYS A 172 -24.03 -3.93 -37.64
C LYS A 172 -22.52 -4.10 -37.61
N SER A 173 -21.94 -4.74 -38.62
CA SER A 173 -20.48 -4.94 -38.72
C SER A 173 -19.74 -3.63 -38.94
N PHE A 174 -20.29 -2.72 -39.76
CA PHE A 174 -19.72 -1.40 -39.98
C PHE A 174 -19.68 -0.57 -38.69
N PHE A 175 -20.81 -0.41 -38.01
CA PHE A 175 -20.90 0.36 -36.77
C PHE A 175 -20.09 -0.25 -35.64
N LYS A 176 -20.00 -1.59 -35.59
CA LYS A 176 -19.10 -2.28 -34.65
C LYS A 176 -17.65 -1.88 -34.86
N LYS A 177 -17.16 -1.86 -36.10
CA LYS A 177 -15.78 -1.45 -36.41
C LYS A 177 -15.53 0.00 -36.02
N SER A 178 -16.47 0.90 -36.36
CA SER A 178 -16.39 2.31 -35.97
C SER A 178 -16.39 2.50 -34.46
N PHE A 179 -17.24 1.77 -33.73
CA PHE A 179 -17.29 1.79 -32.27
C PHE A 179 -15.94 1.37 -31.65
N LEU A 180 -15.33 0.29 -32.12
CA LEU A 180 -14.03 -0.14 -31.60
C LEU A 180 -12.93 0.90 -31.86
N GLU A 181 -12.95 1.55 -33.02
CA GLU A 181 -12.00 2.62 -33.33
C GLU A 181 -12.22 3.86 -32.43
N ASP A 182 -13.48 4.20 -32.13
CA ASP A 182 -13.78 5.28 -31.18
C ASP A 182 -13.22 4.98 -29.78
N VAL A 183 -13.35 3.72 -29.31
CA VAL A 183 -12.83 3.31 -28.00
C VAL A 183 -11.30 3.40 -27.99
N LYS A 184 -10.65 3.00 -29.08
CA LYS A 184 -9.20 3.09 -29.25
C LYS A 184 -8.70 4.54 -29.25
N ASN A 185 -9.41 5.43 -29.94
CA ASN A 185 -9.10 6.86 -29.94
C ASN A 185 -9.27 7.46 -28.56
N ARG A 186 -10.38 7.15 -27.87
CA ARG A 186 -10.62 7.58 -26.48
C ARG A 186 -9.52 7.09 -25.54
N THR A 187 -9.10 5.84 -25.67
CA THR A 187 -8.00 5.26 -24.90
C THR A 187 -6.69 6.04 -25.09
N ASN A 188 -6.35 6.39 -26.33
CA ASN A 188 -5.17 7.22 -26.61
C ASN A 188 -5.29 8.62 -26.01
N GLU A 189 -6.46 9.26 -26.13
CA GLU A 189 -6.70 10.58 -25.56
C GLU A 189 -6.48 10.58 -24.03
N ILE A 190 -7.04 9.60 -23.32
CA ILE A 190 -6.87 9.45 -21.86
C ILE A 190 -5.39 9.24 -21.53
N ALA A 191 -4.70 8.36 -22.26
CA ALA A 191 -3.28 8.08 -22.03
C ALA A 191 -2.42 9.33 -22.21
N THR A 192 -2.66 10.12 -23.26
CA THR A 192 -1.89 11.34 -23.53
C THR A 192 -2.21 12.46 -22.54
N LYS A 193 -3.48 12.64 -22.17
CA LYS A 193 -3.91 13.77 -21.35
C LYS A 193 -3.67 13.57 -19.85
N TYR A 194 -3.75 12.33 -19.36
CA TYR A 194 -3.83 12.09 -17.92
C TYR A 194 -2.75 11.15 -17.37
N VAL A 195 -2.04 10.38 -18.21
CA VAL A 195 -0.88 9.60 -17.75
C VAL A 195 0.37 10.48 -17.81
N LEU A 196 0.52 11.31 -16.79
CA LEU A 196 1.57 12.32 -16.65
C LEU A 196 2.42 12.08 -15.38
N PRO A 197 3.32 11.06 -15.35
CA PRO A 197 4.14 10.77 -14.17
C PRO A 197 4.97 11.96 -13.66
N SER A 198 5.35 12.87 -14.56
CA SER A 198 6.05 14.13 -14.29
C SER A 198 5.20 15.12 -13.49
N GLU A 199 3.87 15.07 -13.60
CA GLU A 199 2.92 15.89 -12.84
C GLU A 199 2.36 15.14 -11.61
N GLY A 200 2.98 14.02 -11.23
CA GLY A 200 2.58 13.27 -10.04
C GLY A 200 1.42 12.29 -10.27
N THR A 201 1.07 11.95 -11.51
CA THR A 201 0.13 10.86 -11.73
C THR A 201 0.79 9.50 -11.51
N THR A 202 -0.04 8.47 -11.36
CA THR A 202 0.36 7.08 -11.61
C THR A 202 0.81 6.89 -13.05
N ASP A 203 1.50 5.79 -13.31
CA ASP A 203 1.91 5.46 -14.67
C ASP A 203 0.77 4.86 -15.51
N PHE A 204 -0.40 4.63 -14.90
CA PHE A 204 -1.62 4.17 -15.53
C PHE A 204 -2.82 5.05 -15.17
N ALA A 205 -3.91 4.92 -15.92
CA ALA A 205 -5.19 5.57 -15.61
C ALA A 205 -6.35 4.58 -15.77
N LEU A 206 -7.48 4.87 -15.11
CA LEU A 206 -8.72 4.12 -15.27
C LEU A 206 -9.61 4.79 -16.32
N MET A 207 -10.13 4.00 -17.25
CA MET A 207 -11.22 4.38 -18.12
C MET A 207 -12.49 3.69 -17.61
N TYR A 208 -13.42 4.46 -17.05
CA TYR A 208 -14.67 3.99 -16.49
C TYR A 208 -15.78 4.02 -17.54
N ILE A 209 -16.38 2.86 -17.79
CA ILE A 209 -17.46 2.65 -18.75
C ILE A 209 -18.72 2.32 -17.93
N PRO A 210 -19.58 3.29 -17.63
CA PRO A 210 -20.74 3.12 -16.73
C PRO A 210 -21.81 2.17 -17.29
N ALA A 211 -21.80 1.88 -18.60
CA ALA A 211 -22.71 0.94 -19.22
C ALA A 211 -22.07 -0.45 -19.35
N GLU A 212 -22.54 -1.40 -18.55
CA GLU A 212 -22.00 -2.76 -18.53
C GLU A 212 -22.08 -3.45 -19.91
N ALA A 213 -23.16 -3.23 -20.67
CA ALA A 213 -23.32 -3.80 -22.00
C ALA A 213 -22.24 -3.32 -22.99
N ILE A 214 -21.82 -2.06 -22.88
CA ILE A 214 -20.76 -1.48 -23.72
C ILE A 214 -19.40 -2.06 -23.31
N TYR A 215 -19.16 -2.18 -22.00
CA TYR A 215 -17.96 -2.82 -21.48
C TYR A 215 -17.85 -4.28 -21.97
N TYR A 216 -18.94 -5.04 -21.91
CA TYR A 216 -18.97 -6.41 -22.43
C TYR A 216 -18.67 -6.49 -23.92
N GLU A 217 -19.25 -5.61 -24.74
CA GLU A 217 -18.95 -5.59 -26.17
C GLU A 217 -17.46 -5.31 -26.42
N ILE A 218 -16.83 -4.41 -25.66
CA ILE A 218 -15.40 -4.11 -25.79
C ILE A 218 -14.55 -5.34 -25.46
N ILE A 219 -14.79 -5.99 -24.33
CA ILE A 219 -13.99 -7.16 -23.91
C ILE A 219 -14.29 -8.42 -24.72
N ASN A 220 -15.48 -8.55 -25.31
CA ASN A 220 -15.85 -9.71 -26.15
C ASN A 220 -15.07 -9.79 -27.47
N ASN A 221 -14.30 -8.75 -27.82
CA ASN A 221 -13.43 -8.72 -28.99
C ASN A 221 -11.96 -9.13 -28.71
N ILE A 222 -11.66 -9.60 -27.49
CA ILE A 222 -10.33 -10.11 -27.12
C ILE A 222 -9.91 -11.28 -28.02
N GLY A 223 -8.71 -11.19 -28.61
CA GLY A 223 -8.18 -12.18 -29.54
C GLY A 223 -8.79 -12.16 -30.95
N ARG A 224 -9.49 -11.10 -31.34
CA ARG A 224 -9.90 -10.81 -32.73
C ARG A 224 -8.98 -9.75 -33.36
N GLU A 225 -9.23 -9.34 -34.61
CA GLU A 225 -8.37 -8.36 -35.34
C GLU A 225 -8.09 -7.05 -34.57
N VAL A 226 -9.00 -6.63 -33.68
CA VAL A 226 -8.82 -5.44 -32.83
C VAL A 226 -9.03 -5.84 -31.36
N ASP A 227 -7.93 -6.21 -30.70
CA ASP A 227 -7.93 -6.46 -29.25
C ASP A 227 -7.80 -5.13 -28.49
N ILE A 228 -8.95 -4.51 -28.19
CA ILE A 228 -9.01 -3.23 -27.48
C ILE A 228 -8.46 -3.35 -26.06
N ALA A 229 -8.65 -4.49 -25.38
CA ALA A 229 -8.14 -4.68 -24.03
C ALA A 229 -6.61 -4.71 -24.02
N ALA A 230 -5.99 -5.47 -24.93
CA ALA A 230 -4.54 -5.49 -25.09
C ALA A 230 -3.99 -4.11 -25.53
N PHE A 231 -4.71 -3.40 -26.40
CA PHE A 231 -4.34 -2.05 -26.80
C PHE A 231 -4.37 -1.08 -25.62
N ALA A 232 -5.47 -1.04 -24.86
CA ALA A 232 -5.58 -0.21 -23.66
C ALA A 232 -4.49 -0.52 -22.65
N TRP A 233 -4.20 -1.80 -22.44
CA TRP A 233 -3.09 -2.25 -21.61
C TRP A 233 -1.74 -1.68 -22.06
N SER A 234 -1.44 -1.76 -23.36
CA SER A 234 -0.20 -1.21 -23.93
C SER A 234 -0.07 0.31 -23.75
N LYS A 235 -1.21 1.00 -23.60
CA LYS A 235 -1.31 2.43 -23.34
C LYS A 235 -1.41 2.76 -21.85
N LYS A 236 -1.25 1.76 -20.97
CA LYS A 236 -1.38 1.88 -19.53
C LYS A 236 -2.76 2.39 -19.11
N ILE A 237 -3.79 1.99 -19.85
CA ILE A 237 -5.19 2.29 -19.56
C ILE A 237 -5.88 1.01 -19.11
N ILE A 238 -6.54 1.11 -17.97
CA ILE A 238 -7.28 0.03 -17.36
C ILE A 238 -8.77 0.30 -17.58
N LEU A 239 -9.41 -0.56 -18.37
CA LEU A 239 -10.85 -0.49 -18.66
C LEU A 239 -11.64 -1.01 -17.46
N THR A 240 -12.60 -0.25 -16.98
CA THR A 240 -13.45 -0.65 -15.84
C THR A 240 -14.92 -0.40 -16.13
N SER A 241 -15.80 -1.17 -15.50
CA SER A 241 -17.25 -1.05 -15.52
C SER A 241 -17.77 -0.89 -14.09
N PRO A 242 -19.07 -0.63 -13.83
CA PRO A 242 -19.59 -0.59 -12.47
C PRO A 242 -19.23 -1.82 -11.62
N ASN A 243 -19.21 -3.01 -12.22
CA ASN A 243 -18.86 -4.25 -11.52
C ASN A 243 -17.35 -4.40 -11.31
N THR A 244 -16.53 -4.06 -12.32
CA THR A 244 -15.08 -4.28 -12.24
C THR A 244 -14.34 -3.15 -11.54
N ILE A 245 -14.84 -1.91 -11.61
CA ILE A 245 -14.27 -0.77 -10.88
C ILE A 245 -14.32 -1.01 -9.37
N TYR A 246 -15.40 -1.63 -8.85
CA TYR A 246 -15.49 -2.00 -7.44
C TYR A 246 -14.32 -2.89 -7.00
N LEU A 247 -13.98 -3.91 -7.82
CA LEU A 247 -12.89 -4.83 -7.53
C LEU A 247 -11.54 -4.11 -7.57
N THR A 248 -11.32 -3.27 -8.59
CA THR A 248 -10.13 -2.42 -8.69
C THR A 248 -9.99 -1.51 -7.46
N LEU A 249 -11.07 -0.83 -7.06
CA LEU A 249 -11.09 0.07 -5.91
C LEU A 249 -10.86 -0.69 -4.59
N ARG A 250 -11.41 -1.90 -4.43
CA ARG A 250 -11.15 -2.76 -3.27
C ARG A 250 -9.68 -3.19 -3.18
N THR A 251 -9.05 -3.54 -4.31
CA THR A 251 -7.61 -3.83 -4.34
C THR A 251 -6.80 -2.62 -3.92
N ILE A 252 -7.18 -1.44 -4.41
CA ILE A 252 -6.56 -0.17 -4.02
C ILE A 252 -6.75 0.06 -2.51
N GLU A 253 -7.98 -0.06 -1.99
CA GLU A 253 -8.30 0.09 -0.55
C GLU A 253 -7.47 -0.85 0.33
N HIS A 254 -7.36 -2.13 -0.07
CA HIS A 254 -6.54 -3.12 0.65
C HIS A 254 -5.08 -2.71 0.66
N TRP A 255 -4.55 -2.27 -0.48
CA TRP A 255 -3.18 -1.78 -0.56
C TRP A 255 -2.94 -0.53 0.30
N PHE A 256 -3.90 0.39 0.38
CA PHE A 256 -3.85 1.51 1.33
C PHE A 256 -3.78 1.03 2.79
N ARG A 257 -4.55 0.01 3.14
CA ARG A 257 -4.53 -0.57 4.49
C ARG A 257 -3.20 -1.24 4.79
N ASP A 258 -2.68 -2.01 3.84
CA ASP A 258 -1.38 -2.70 3.95
C ASP A 258 -0.23 -1.70 4.13
N THR A 259 -0.25 -0.59 3.38
CA THR A 259 0.78 0.46 3.50
C THR A 259 0.72 1.19 4.85
N GLN A 260 -0.47 1.45 5.39
CA GLN A 260 -0.61 2.00 6.74
C GLN A 260 -0.08 1.05 7.82
N ILE A 261 -0.44 -0.24 7.74
CA ILE A 261 0.04 -1.28 8.67
C ILE A 261 1.57 -1.43 8.60
N SER A 262 2.14 -1.40 7.39
CA SER A 262 3.59 -1.47 7.17
C SER A 262 4.31 -0.29 7.84
N ARG A 263 3.76 0.93 7.74
CA ARG A 263 4.31 2.13 8.39
C ARG A 263 4.27 2.02 9.91
N GLN A 264 3.17 1.53 10.48
CA GLN A 264 3.05 1.31 11.93
C GLN A 264 4.06 0.26 12.42
N THR A 265 4.22 -0.84 11.68
CA THR A 265 5.22 -1.88 11.99
C THR A 265 6.63 -1.32 11.99
N GLN A 266 6.99 -0.44 11.04
CA GLN A 266 8.32 0.19 11.04
C GLN A 266 8.55 1.07 12.27
N GLU A 267 7.53 1.80 12.73
CA GLU A 267 7.63 2.59 13.97
C GLU A 267 7.80 1.70 15.21
N ILE A 268 7.11 0.55 15.26
CA ILE A 268 7.30 -0.44 16.34
C ILE A 268 8.73 -1.00 16.31
N LEU A 269 9.26 -1.39 15.14
CA LEU A 269 10.63 -1.90 15.01
C LEU A 269 11.68 -0.85 15.44
N LYS A 270 11.47 0.43 15.11
CA LYS A 270 12.33 1.53 15.61
C LYS A 270 12.32 1.60 17.13
N LYS A 271 11.15 1.45 17.77
CA LYS A 271 11.03 1.43 19.24
C LYS A 271 11.74 0.22 19.84
N ILE A 272 11.60 -0.97 19.24
CA ILE A 272 12.30 -2.19 19.66
C ILE A 272 13.82 -2.01 19.56
N ALA A 273 14.32 -1.44 18.45
CA ALA A 273 15.75 -1.17 18.29
C ALA A 273 16.30 -0.23 19.38
N LYS A 274 15.50 0.77 19.79
CA LYS A 274 15.86 1.66 20.91
C LYS A 274 15.92 0.89 22.23
N VAL A 275 14.95 0.03 22.52
CA VAL A 275 14.94 -0.82 23.72
C VAL A 275 16.16 -1.74 23.75
N HIS A 276 16.54 -2.33 22.61
CA HIS A 276 17.75 -3.15 22.51
C HIS A 276 19.02 -2.35 22.85
N GLN A 277 19.15 -1.13 22.32
CA GLN A 277 20.28 -0.26 22.61
C GLN A 277 20.36 0.12 24.11
N ASP A 278 19.21 0.37 24.73
CA ASP A 278 19.14 0.67 26.16
C ASP A 278 19.50 -0.57 27.02
N ALA A 279 19.11 -1.78 26.58
CA ALA A 279 19.50 -3.03 27.23
C ALA A 279 21.01 -3.30 27.14
N GLU A 280 21.65 -3.02 26.01
CA GLU A 280 23.11 -3.13 25.86
C GLU A 280 23.85 -2.20 26.81
N LYS A 281 23.39 -0.95 26.96
CA LYS A 281 23.95 0.00 27.93
C LYS A 281 23.82 -0.53 29.35
N LEU A 282 22.63 -1.01 29.73
CA LEU A 282 22.40 -1.60 31.05
C LEU A 282 23.31 -2.81 31.31
N MET A 283 23.47 -3.71 30.34
CA MET A 283 24.40 -4.84 30.44
C MET A 283 25.85 -4.38 30.66
N ASN A 284 26.28 -3.33 29.97
CA ASN A 284 27.63 -2.80 30.15
C ASN A 284 27.83 -2.18 31.53
N ASP A 285 26.84 -1.46 32.06
CA ASP A 285 26.89 -0.91 33.40
C ASP A 285 26.86 -2.02 34.47
N PHE A 286 26.08 -3.08 34.24
CA PHE A 286 26.05 -4.25 35.12
C PHE A 286 27.40 -5.00 35.13
N ARG A 287 28.07 -5.12 33.97
CA ARG A 287 29.43 -5.67 33.88
C ARG A 287 30.45 -4.84 34.65
N LYS A 288 30.38 -3.50 34.55
CA LYS A 288 31.23 -2.60 35.34
C LYS A 288 30.98 -2.78 36.84
N LEU A 289 29.71 -2.85 37.25
CA LEU A 289 29.36 -3.11 38.65
C LEU A 289 29.95 -4.44 39.14
N GLY A 290 29.83 -5.51 38.34
CA GLY A 290 30.45 -6.80 38.65
C GLY A 290 31.98 -6.70 38.83
N SER A 291 32.66 -5.90 38.00
CA SER A 291 34.09 -5.63 38.17
C SER A 291 34.40 -4.91 39.47
N HIS A 292 33.60 -3.90 39.85
CA HIS A 292 33.79 -3.18 41.11
C HIS A 292 33.56 -4.09 42.33
N LEU A 293 32.53 -4.94 42.30
CA LEU A 293 32.27 -5.91 43.36
C LEU A 293 33.42 -6.93 43.51
N LYS A 294 33.97 -7.42 42.39
CA LYS A 294 35.14 -8.30 42.40
C LYS A 294 36.34 -7.62 43.06
N ASN A 295 36.63 -6.38 42.68
CA ASN A 295 37.73 -5.60 43.25
C ASN A 295 37.54 -5.34 44.75
N ALA A 296 36.31 -5.00 45.18
CA ALA A 296 35.97 -4.82 46.58
C ALA A 296 36.15 -6.13 47.37
N GLY A 297 35.71 -7.27 46.83
CA GLY A 297 35.91 -8.58 47.43
C GLY A 297 37.39 -8.96 47.58
N SER A 298 38.22 -8.68 46.57
CA SER A 298 39.67 -8.88 46.65
C SER A 298 40.31 -8.00 47.72
N ALA A 299 39.97 -6.70 47.77
CA ALA A 299 40.49 -5.79 48.79
C ALA A 299 40.09 -6.20 50.21
N TYR A 300 38.88 -6.72 50.38
CA TYR A 300 38.42 -7.29 51.65
C TYR A 300 39.27 -8.50 52.07
N SER A 301 39.46 -9.47 51.18
CA SER A 301 40.26 -10.67 51.47
C SER A 301 41.72 -10.34 51.79
N ASP A 302 42.32 -9.39 51.06
CA ASP A 302 43.68 -8.91 51.34
C ASP A 302 43.78 -8.25 52.73
N SER A 303 42.75 -7.49 53.12
CA SER A 303 42.69 -6.83 54.44
C SER A 303 42.53 -7.86 55.56
N GLU A 304 41.71 -8.87 55.36
CA GLU A 304 41.53 -9.99 56.30
C GLU A 304 42.85 -10.75 56.52
N ASN A 305 43.59 -11.05 55.46
CA ASN A 305 44.89 -11.72 55.56
C ASN A 305 45.91 -10.86 56.32
N ARG A 306 45.93 -9.54 56.10
CA ARG A 306 46.79 -8.61 56.84
C ARG A 306 46.41 -8.55 58.32
N LEU A 307 45.12 -8.57 58.64
CA LEU A 307 44.62 -8.64 60.02
C LEU A 307 45.08 -9.92 60.71
N LYS A 308 44.96 -11.09 60.06
CA LYS A 308 45.46 -12.36 60.62
C LYS A 308 46.97 -12.32 60.91
N LEU A 309 47.77 -11.82 59.96
CA LEU A 309 49.22 -11.68 60.17
C LEU A 309 49.58 -10.69 61.29
N LEU A 310 48.75 -9.66 61.51
CA LEU A 310 48.91 -8.74 62.62
C LEU A 310 48.61 -9.45 63.95
N ASP A 311 47.50 -10.19 64.00
CA ASP A 311 47.08 -10.97 65.16
C ASP A 311 48.16 -11.99 65.57
N ASP A 312 48.67 -12.78 64.61
CA ASP A 312 49.77 -13.73 64.83
C ASP A 312 51.05 -13.06 65.38
N LYS A 313 51.33 -11.82 64.93
CA LYS A 313 52.49 -11.05 65.42
C LYS A 313 52.27 -10.54 66.84
N VAL A 314 51.05 -10.09 67.15
CA VAL A 314 50.67 -9.65 68.49
C VAL A 314 50.77 -10.83 69.45
N GLU A 315 50.25 -12.00 69.08
CA GLU A 315 50.31 -13.23 69.89
C GLU A 315 51.77 -13.63 70.19
N LYS A 316 52.63 -13.68 69.16
CA LYS A 316 54.07 -13.95 69.36
C LYS A 316 54.77 -12.94 70.26
N LEU A 317 54.42 -11.65 70.18
CA LEU A 317 55.00 -10.62 71.05
C LEU A 317 54.56 -10.79 72.51
N VAL A 318 53.31 -11.22 72.73
CA VAL A 318 52.79 -11.56 74.06
C VAL A 318 53.54 -12.77 74.62
N GLU A 319 53.69 -13.86 73.85
CA GLU A 319 54.44 -15.05 74.27
C GLU A 319 55.91 -14.75 74.61
N ILE A 320 56.60 -13.93 73.81
CA ILE A 320 57.99 -13.51 74.10
C ILE A 320 58.05 -12.67 75.38
N GLY A 321 57.06 -11.80 75.61
CA GLY A 321 56.94 -11.00 76.82
C GLY A 321 56.71 -11.85 78.08
N GLU A 322 55.93 -12.92 77.97
CA GLU A 322 55.70 -13.87 79.07
C GLU A 322 56.91 -14.78 79.33
N ALA A 323 57.59 -15.24 78.29
CA ALA A 323 58.82 -16.04 78.41
C ALA A 323 59.98 -15.25 79.06
N LYS A 324 60.10 -13.94 78.78
CA LYS A 324 61.09 -13.07 79.43
C LYS A 324 60.83 -12.89 80.93
N LYS A 325 59.55 -12.76 81.33
CA LYS A 325 59.15 -12.68 82.75
C LYS A 325 59.43 -13.98 83.52
N LEU A 326 59.38 -15.14 82.86
CA LEU A 326 59.72 -16.44 83.46
C LEU A 326 61.23 -16.67 83.60
N GLY A 327 62.04 -16.11 82.70
CA GLY A 327 63.51 -16.20 82.75
C GLY A 327 64.15 -15.30 83.82
N GLU A 328 63.63 -14.10 84.03
CA GLU A 328 64.12 -13.17 85.07
C GLU A 328 63.74 -13.62 86.50
N GLY A 329 62.82 -14.59 86.64
CA GLY A 329 62.40 -15.16 87.93
C GLY A 329 63.23 -16.34 88.45
N GLN A 330 64.24 -16.82 87.70
CA GLN A 330 65.09 -17.95 88.11
C GLN A 330 66.54 -17.56 88.45
N GLU A 331 66.88 -16.28 88.42
CA GLU A 331 68.25 -15.77 88.71
C GLU A 331 68.38 -15.01 90.05
N ASN A 332 67.39 -15.10 90.96
CA ASN A 332 67.49 -14.55 92.32
C ASN A 332 67.44 -15.61 93.41
#